data_AF-A0A6C0EJA8-F1
#
_entry.id   AF-A0A6C0EJA8-F1
#
_cell.length_a   1.000
_cell.length_b   1.000
_cell.length_c   1.000
_cell.angle_alpha   90.00
_cell.angle_beta   90.00
_cell.angle_gamma   90.00
#
_symmetry.space_group_name_H-M   'P 1'
#
loop_
_entity.id
_entity.type
_entity.pdbx_description
1 polymer ?
#
loop_
_entity_poly.entity_id
_entity_poly.type
_entity_poly.pdbx_seq_one_letter_code
_entity_poly.pdbx_strand_id
1 'polypeptide(L)'
;MEFEKIIDNIVQDIENLNTSIKDGLKPDKPVVFKTTVNKNLSTRDQYTMESMQRKQDYINYKRDIRKNPEGRVENYTVIDNDDENLINIISSLDYNKTWSKLDKYQKKKILIKYINTLEKSDALTKDTREKLLIELLDLIFTKKIKSNDINYDIKTQDIITIKQLSFKDGSYTIDL
;
A
#
# COMPACT_ATOMS: atom_id res chain seq x y z
N MET A 1 27.59 -47.64 16.82
CA MET A 1 28.86 -46.98 16.45
C MET A 1 28.67 -45.79 15.50
N GLU A 2 27.58 -45.71 14.71
CA GLU A 2 27.25 -44.49 13.94
C GLU A 2 26.74 -43.33 14.81
N PHE A 3 26.00 -43.63 15.88
CA PHE A 3 25.35 -42.61 16.68
C PHE A 3 26.33 -41.69 17.43
N GLU A 4 27.43 -42.23 17.95
CA GLU A 4 28.47 -41.45 18.63
C GLU A 4 29.22 -40.54 17.66
N LYS A 5 29.51 -41.02 16.44
CA LYS A 5 30.09 -40.19 15.37
C LYS A 5 29.16 -39.05 14.96
N ILE A 6 27.84 -39.28 14.98
CA ILE A 6 26.86 -38.22 14.70
C ILE A 6 26.91 -37.15 15.80
N ILE A 7 27.02 -37.55 17.07
CA ILE A 7 27.12 -36.61 18.19
C ILE A 7 28.42 -35.80 18.13
N ASP A 8 29.56 -36.44 17.87
CA ASP A 8 30.85 -35.74 17.78
C ASP A 8 30.87 -34.73 16.64
N ASN A 9 30.27 -35.07 15.49
CA ASN A 9 30.12 -34.14 14.36
C ASN A 9 29.25 -32.93 14.72
N ILE A 10 28.17 -33.13 15.47
CA ILE A 10 27.29 -32.03 15.91
C ILE A 10 28.03 -31.08 16.87
N VAL A 11 28.86 -31.62 17.77
CA VAL A 11 29.66 -30.80 18.69
C VAL A 11 30.67 -29.95 17.91
N GLN A 12 31.34 -30.55 16.93
CA GLN A 12 32.31 -29.84 16.08
C GLN A 12 31.66 -28.71 15.27
N ASP A 13 30.45 -28.93 14.74
CA ASP A 13 29.70 -27.92 13.99
C ASP A 13 29.30 -26.73 14.87
N ILE A 14 28.94 -26.98 16.14
CA ILE A 14 28.61 -25.93 17.11
C ILE A 14 29.85 -25.08 17.45
N GLU A 15 31.02 -25.70 17.62
CA GLU A 15 32.26 -24.98 17.89
C GLU A 15 32.71 -24.10 16.72
N ASN A 16 32.58 -24.60 15.49
CA ASN A 16 32.88 -23.87 14.25
C ASN A 16 31.97 -22.63 14.07
N LEU A 17 30.68 -22.76 14.42
CA LEU A 17 29.74 -21.63 14.39
C LEU A 17 30.16 -20.53 15.38
N ASN A 18 30.51 -20.91 16.61
CA ASN A 18 30.89 -19.98 17.66
C ASN A 18 32.20 -19.23 17.36
N THR A 19 33.14 -19.85 16.66
CA THR A 19 34.39 -19.18 16.21
C THR A 19 34.12 -18.19 15.09
N SER A 20 33.25 -18.51 14.12
CA SER A 20 32.92 -17.58 13.03
C SER A 20 32.23 -16.29 13.50
N ILE A 21 31.57 -16.33 14.66
CA ILE A 21 30.84 -15.18 15.23
C ILE A 21 31.80 -14.19 15.92
N LYS A 22 32.91 -14.66 16.51
CA LYS A 22 33.86 -13.78 17.22
C LYS A 22 34.77 -12.99 16.29
N ASP A 23 35.16 -13.56 15.15
CA ASP A 23 36.05 -12.93 14.18
C ASP A 23 35.29 -12.49 12.91
N GLY A 24 34.26 -11.66 13.10
CA GLY A 24 33.37 -11.24 12.01
C GLY A 24 34.12 -10.57 10.85
N LEU A 25 34.36 -11.32 9.77
CA LEU A 25 34.74 -10.80 8.46
C LEU A 25 33.62 -9.86 7.99
N LYS A 26 33.89 -8.55 7.94
CA LYS A 26 33.04 -7.59 7.22
C LYS A 26 33.28 -7.78 5.72
N PRO A 27 32.30 -8.28 4.94
CA PRO A 27 32.47 -8.38 3.49
C PRO A 27 32.45 -6.98 2.86
N ASP A 28 33.29 -6.75 1.85
CA ASP A 28 33.38 -5.47 1.12
C ASP A 28 32.06 -5.06 0.40
N LYS A 29 31.09 -5.98 0.29
CA LYS A 29 29.74 -5.72 -0.22
C LYS A 29 28.69 -6.32 0.71
N PRO A 30 27.58 -5.62 0.97
CA PRO A 30 26.57 -6.07 1.93
C PRO A 30 25.83 -7.31 1.41
N VAL A 31 25.77 -8.34 2.23
CA VAL A 31 24.87 -9.50 2.05
C VAL A 31 23.58 -9.18 2.80
N VAL A 32 22.46 -9.00 2.09
CA VAL A 32 21.14 -8.72 2.70
C VAL A 32 20.31 -10.00 2.75
N PHE A 33 19.82 -10.36 3.94
CA PHE A 33 18.93 -11.51 4.12
C PHE A 33 17.45 -11.10 3.95
N LYS A 34 16.70 -11.88 3.14
CA LYS A 34 15.29 -11.65 2.72
C LYS A 34 14.27 -11.44 3.85
N THR A 35 14.61 -11.77 5.10
CA THR A 35 13.67 -11.75 6.23
C THR A 35 13.34 -10.35 6.74
N THR A 36 14.17 -9.34 6.45
CA THR A 36 14.00 -7.98 6.98
C THR A 36 13.04 -7.13 6.13
N VAL A 37 12.88 -7.48 4.85
CA VAL A 37 12.09 -6.74 3.85
C VAL A 37 10.58 -6.81 4.14
N ASN A 38 10.09 -7.95 4.63
CA ASN A 38 8.65 -8.18 4.87
C ASN A 38 8.12 -7.63 6.18
N LYS A 39 8.96 -7.29 7.16
CA LYS A 39 8.48 -6.85 8.49
C LYS A 39 8.05 -5.38 8.56
N ASN A 40 8.35 -4.57 7.53
CA ASN A 40 8.09 -3.12 7.51
C ASN A 40 7.06 -2.66 6.46
N LEU A 41 6.45 -3.57 5.70
CA LEU A 41 5.41 -3.22 4.72
C LEU A 41 4.01 -3.34 5.34
N SER A 42 3.10 -2.42 5.01
CA SER A 42 1.70 -2.53 5.43
C SER A 42 1.04 -3.76 4.81
N THR A 43 0.00 -4.32 5.44
CA THR A 43 -0.69 -5.54 4.96
C THR A 43 -1.22 -5.41 3.52
N ARG A 44 -1.50 -4.16 3.06
CA ARG A 44 -1.92 -3.85 1.68
C ARG A 44 -0.74 -3.85 0.71
N ASP A 45 0.42 -3.39 1.13
CA ASP A 45 1.64 -3.40 0.31
C ASP A 45 2.25 -4.80 0.24
N GLN A 46 2.18 -5.56 1.34
CA GLN A 46 2.45 -6.99 1.35
C GLN A 46 1.49 -7.72 0.42
N TYR A 47 0.18 -7.45 0.47
CA TYR A 47 -0.77 -8.07 -0.46
C TYR A 47 -0.48 -7.69 -1.92
N THR A 48 -0.08 -6.44 -2.17
CA THR A 48 0.21 -5.97 -3.53
C THR A 48 1.51 -6.59 -4.05
N MET A 49 2.55 -6.64 -3.23
CA MET A 49 3.81 -7.31 -3.53
C MET A 49 3.65 -8.82 -3.65
N GLU A 50 2.89 -9.47 -2.77
CA GLU A 50 2.53 -10.88 -2.87
C GLU A 50 1.66 -11.15 -4.10
N SER A 51 0.75 -10.24 -4.44
CA SER A 51 -0.08 -10.37 -5.65
C SER A 51 0.80 -10.24 -6.89
N MET A 52 1.74 -9.29 -6.92
CA MET A 52 2.69 -9.12 -8.01
C MET A 52 3.65 -10.30 -8.10
N GLN A 53 4.16 -10.79 -6.96
CA GLN A 53 5.02 -11.96 -6.86
C GLN A 53 4.28 -13.21 -7.32
N ARG A 54 3.08 -13.49 -6.80
CA ARG A 54 2.24 -14.63 -7.24
C ARG A 54 1.89 -14.55 -8.72
N LYS A 55 1.65 -13.36 -9.25
CA LYS A 55 1.35 -13.15 -10.68
C LYS A 55 2.59 -13.44 -11.53
N GLN A 56 3.76 -13.04 -11.06
CA GLN A 56 5.05 -13.33 -11.71
C GLN A 56 5.38 -14.83 -11.62
N ASP A 57 5.20 -15.45 -10.46
CA ASP A 57 5.42 -16.88 -10.21
C ASP A 57 4.48 -17.74 -11.07
N TYR A 58 3.22 -17.33 -11.23
CA TYR A 58 2.25 -17.99 -12.10
C TYR A 58 2.63 -17.91 -13.59
N ILE A 59 3.13 -16.76 -14.04
CA ILE A 59 3.61 -16.57 -15.41
C ILE A 59 4.82 -17.48 -15.66
N ASN A 60 5.74 -17.57 -14.70
CA ASN A 60 6.93 -18.41 -14.78
C ASN A 60 6.57 -19.91 -14.76
N TYR A 61 5.70 -20.34 -13.84
CA TYR A 61 5.17 -21.70 -13.77
C TYR A 61 4.52 -22.16 -15.09
N LYS A 62 3.68 -21.32 -15.70
CA LYS A 62 3.08 -21.62 -17.02
C LYS A 62 4.13 -21.74 -18.12
N ARG A 63 5.19 -20.94 -18.06
CA ARG A 63 6.29 -20.97 -19.01
C ARG A 63 7.11 -22.26 -18.87
N ASP A 64 7.25 -22.76 -17.65
CA ASP A 64 8.06 -23.92 -17.33
C ASP A 64 7.33 -25.24 -17.53
N ILE A 65 6.04 -25.35 -17.22
CA ILE A 65 5.23 -26.53 -17.61
C ILE A 65 5.21 -26.74 -19.12
N ARG A 66 5.21 -25.65 -19.90
CA ARG A 66 5.30 -25.73 -21.37
C ARG A 66 6.67 -26.19 -21.86
N LYS A 67 7.73 -26.02 -21.05
CA LYS A 67 9.10 -26.36 -21.42
C LYS A 67 9.54 -27.73 -20.89
N ASN A 68 9.10 -28.10 -19.69
CA ASN A 68 9.40 -29.35 -19.01
C ASN A 68 8.10 -29.87 -18.34
N PRO A 69 7.28 -30.64 -19.06
CA PRO A 69 5.97 -31.08 -18.55
C PRO A 69 6.03 -32.02 -17.34
N GLU A 70 7.22 -32.54 -16.98
CA GLU A 70 7.40 -33.51 -15.89
C GLU A 70 8.34 -33.05 -14.73
N GLY A 71 8.77 -31.78 -14.68
CA GLY A 71 9.81 -31.29 -13.74
C GLY A 71 9.33 -30.49 -12.50
N ARG A 72 10.10 -30.54 -11.40
CA ARG A 72 9.90 -29.75 -10.15
C ARG A 72 10.33 -28.28 -10.31
N VAL A 73 9.62 -27.37 -9.62
CA VAL A 73 9.73 -25.90 -9.69
C VAL A 73 10.88 -25.36 -8.80
N GLU A 74 11.73 -24.46 -9.34
CA GLU A 74 12.80 -23.74 -8.61
C GLU A 74 12.32 -22.42 -7.96
N ASN A 75 13.04 -21.95 -6.92
CA ASN A 75 12.68 -20.77 -6.12
C ASN A 75 13.03 -19.43 -6.80
N TYR A 76 12.11 -18.46 -6.72
CA TYR A 76 12.24 -17.13 -7.36
C TYR A 76 12.65 -15.99 -6.39
N THR A 77 13.29 -14.96 -6.94
CA THR A 77 13.92 -13.82 -6.25
C THR A 77 12.92 -12.74 -5.82
N VAL A 78 13.19 -12.08 -4.68
CA VAL A 78 12.38 -10.98 -4.09
C VAL A 78 13.01 -9.65 -4.50
N ILE A 79 12.17 -8.68 -4.85
CA ILE A 79 12.58 -7.29 -5.15
C ILE A 79 12.94 -6.57 -3.84
N ASP A 80 14.10 -5.91 -3.78
CA ASP A 80 14.55 -5.13 -2.62
C ASP A 80 13.79 -3.79 -2.48
N ASN A 81 13.38 -3.48 -1.25
CA ASN A 81 12.51 -2.34 -0.89
C ASN A 81 13.22 -0.97 -0.85
N ASP A 82 14.54 -0.89 -1.05
CA ASP A 82 15.31 0.37 -0.99
C ASP A 82 15.43 1.08 -2.34
N ASP A 83 14.66 0.65 -3.33
CA ASP A 83 14.62 1.31 -4.62
C ASP A 83 13.83 2.63 -4.45
N GLU A 84 14.53 3.75 -4.30
CA GLU A 84 13.94 5.09 -4.34
C GLU A 84 13.02 5.27 -5.57
N ASN A 85 13.27 4.53 -6.65
CA ASN A 85 12.38 4.48 -7.81
C ASN A 85 11.02 3.86 -7.48
N LEU A 86 10.93 2.79 -6.66
CA LEU A 86 9.65 2.21 -6.22
C LEU A 86 8.88 3.15 -5.31
N ILE A 87 9.56 3.84 -4.39
CA ILE A 87 8.93 4.87 -3.54
C ILE A 87 8.46 6.07 -4.38
N ASN A 88 9.24 6.48 -5.38
CA ASN A 88 8.87 7.53 -6.33
C ASN A 88 7.76 7.10 -7.29
N ILE A 89 7.69 5.83 -7.67
CA ILE A 89 6.62 5.27 -8.52
C ILE A 89 5.32 5.14 -7.72
N ILE A 90 5.36 4.63 -6.49
CA ILE A 90 4.19 4.54 -5.60
C ILE A 90 3.66 5.94 -5.29
N SER A 91 4.54 6.86 -4.91
CA SER A 91 4.13 8.25 -4.67
C SER A 91 3.65 8.93 -5.96
N SER A 92 4.33 8.84 -7.08
CA SER A 92 3.86 9.50 -8.32
C SER A 92 2.56 8.92 -8.89
N LEU A 93 2.31 7.60 -8.74
CA LEU A 93 1.09 6.94 -9.19
C LEU A 93 -0.09 7.12 -8.21
N ASP A 94 0.16 7.26 -6.91
CA ASP A 94 -0.90 7.54 -5.94
C ASP A 94 -1.22 9.03 -5.80
N TYR A 95 -0.24 9.93 -6.01
CA TYR A 95 -0.42 11.36 -5.77
C TYR A 95 -1.19 12.09 -6.88
N ASN A 96 -1.27 11.53 -8.10
CA ASN A 96 -1.90 12.19 -9.26
C ASN A 96 -3.22 11.55 -9.72
N LYS A 97 -3.96 10.90 -8.81
CA LYS A 97 -5.24 10.28 -9.17
C LYS A 97 -6.31 11.35 -9.35
N THR A 98 -6.96 11.37 -10.52
CA THR A 98 -8.19 12.12 -10.73
C THR A 98 -9.29 11.61 -9.79
N TRP A 99 -10.25 12.47 -9.42
CA TRP A 99 -11.35 12.10 -8.52
C TRP A 99 -12.05 10.78 -8.89
N SER A 100 -12.26 10.57 -10.20
CA SER A 100 -12.87 9.35 -10.76
C SER A 100 -12.09 8.07 -10.45
N LYS A 101 -10.76 8.15 -10.31
CA LYS A 101 -9.85 7.03 -10.06
C LYS A 101 -9.56 6.79 -8.58
N LEU A 102 -10.01 7.68 -7.69
CA LEU A 102 -9.87 7.49 -6.25
C LEU A 102 -10.78 6.36 -5.75
N ASP A 103 -10.24 5.53 -4.86
CA ASP A 103 -11.01 4.50 -4.18
C ASP A 103 -11.93 5.09 -3.10
N LYS A 104 -12.85 4.28 -2.55
CA LYS A 104 -13.83 4.74 -1.55
C LYS A 104 -13.15 5.28 -0.29
N TYR A 105 -12.04 4.70 0.12
CA TYR A 105 -11.31 5.11 1.31
C TYR A 105 -10.66 6.48 1.10
N GLN A 106 -10.00 6.68 -0.03
CA GLN A 106 -9.39 7.95 -0.42
C GLN A 106 -10.43 9.07 -0.49
N LYS A 107 -11.57 8.82 -1.16
CA LYS A 107 -12.68 9.78 -1.25
C LYS A 107 -13.22 10.18 0.12
N LYS A 108 -13.40 9.21 1.02
CA LYS A 108 -13.83 9.48 2.40
C LYS A 108 -12.84 10.37 3.15
N LYS A 109 -11.53 10.08 3.06
CA LYS A 109 -10.49 10.86 3.74
C LYS A 109 -10.47 12.32 3.24
N ILE A 110 -10.56 12.52 1.93
CA ILE A 110 -10.56 13.85 1.31
C ILE A 110 -11.84 14.62 1.68
N LEU A 111 -13.01 13.96 1.69
CA LEU A 111 -14.27 14.57 2.13
C LEU A 111 -14.21 15.05 3.59
N ILE A 112 -13.65 14.24 4.49
CA ILE A 112 -13.48 14.65 5.89
C ILE A 112 -12.61 15.91 5.98
N LYS A 113 -11.51 15.96 5.21
CA LYS A 113 -10.64 17.14 5.15
C LYS A 113 -11.41 18.37 4.65
N TYR A 114 -12.17 18.22 3.56
CA TYR A 114 -13.00 19.28 2.99
C TYR A 114 -14.02 19.85 4.00
N ILE A 115 -14.79 18.97 4.66
CA ILE A 115 -15.80 19.39 5.63
C ILE A 115 -15.17 20.06 6.86
N ASN A 116 -14.01 19.58 7.32
CA ASN A 116 -13.27 20.25 8.40
C ASN A 116 -12.81 21.65 7.99
N THR A 117 -12.43 21.85 6.72
CA THR A 117 -12.09 23.18 6.20
C THR A 117 -13.31 24.11 6.20
N LEU A 118 -14.49 23.60 5.82
CA LEU A 118 -15.75 24.35 5.86
C LEU A 118 -16.18 24.73 7.29
N GLU A 119 -15.99 23.82 8.25
CA GLU A 119 -16.21 24.10 9.68
C GLU A 119 -15.27 25.21 10.17
N LYS A 120 -13.98 25.14 9.81
CA LYS A 120 -12.99 26.16 10.19
C LYS A 120 -13.22 27.52 9.56
N SER A 121 -13.92 27.58 8.43
CA SER A 121 -14.25 28.84 7.74
C SER A 121 -15.62 29.39 8.14
N ASP A 122 -16.25 28.87 9.20
CA ASP A 122 -17.61 29.22 9.65
C ASP A 122 -18.71 29.06 8.56
N ALA A 123 -18.43 28.29 7.50
CA ALA A 123 -19.42 27.99 6.46
C ALA A 123 -20.41 26.92 6.93
N LEU A 124 -20.03 26.13 7.94
CA LEU A 124 -20.79 25.00 8.46
C LEU A 124 -20.69 24.96 9.98
N THR A 125 -21.82 24.69 10.64
CA THR A 125 -21.86 24.48 12.09
C THR A 125 -21.45 23.05 12.48
N LYS A 126 -20.97 22.86 13.71
CA LYS A 126 -20.64 21.51 14.23
C LYS A 126 -21.79 20.51 14.12
N ASP A 127 -23.01 20.97 14.37
CA ASP A 127 -24.20 20.12 14.38
C ASP A 127 -24.62 19.64 12.98
N THR A 128 -24.25 20.40 11.93
CA THR A 128 -24.58 20.07 10.54
C THR A 128 -23.45 19.30 9.83
N ARG A 129 -22.23 19.30 10.40
CA ARG A 129 -21.05 18.59 9.88
C ARG A 129 -21.28 17.10 9.67
N GLU A 130 -21.75 16.39 10.69
CA GLU A 130 -21.89 14.94 10.61
C GLU A 130 -22.98 14.55 9.60
N LYS A 131 -24.09 15.31 9.59
CA LYS A 131 -25.18 15.13 8.62
C LYS A 131 -24.68 15.32 7.18
N LEU A 132 -23.98 16.41 6.92
CA LEU A 132 -23.42 16.69 5.60
C LEU A 132 -22.45 15.61 5.14
N LEU A 133 -21.59 15.12 6.03
CA LEU A 133 -20.63 14.07 5.70
C LEU A 133 -21.33 12.76 5.28
N ILE A 134 -22.33 12.35 6.06
CA ILE A 134 -23.10 11.12 5.77
C ILE A 134 -23.82 11.26 4.42
N GLU A 135 -24.48 12.40 4.20
CA GLU A 135 -25.24 12.68 2.98
C GLU A 135 -24.35 12.72 1.74
N LEU A 136 -23.21 13.44 1.78
CA LEU A 136 -22.26 13.47 0.67
C LEU A 136 -21.65 12.11 0.37
N LEU A 137 -21.34 11.30 1.39
CA LEU A 137 -20.83 9.94 1.18
C LEU A 137 -21.85 9.06 0.45
N ASP A 138 -23.12 9.12 0.87
CA ASP A 138 -24.19 8.37 0.22
C ASP A 138 -24.37 8.81 -1.24
N LEU A 139 -24.47 10.12 -1.48
CA LEU A 139 -24.69 10.67 -2.82
C LEU A 139 -23.53 10.39 -3.79
N ILE A 140 -22.29 10.42 -3.31
CA ILE A 140 -21.10 10.11 -4.13
C ILE A 140 -21.01 8.61 -4.42
N PHE A 141 -21.32 7.75 -3.45
CA PHE A 141 -21.21 6.30 -3.64
C PHE A 141 -22.40 5.71 -4.40
N THR A 142 -23.57 6.33 -4.32
CA THR A 142 -24.74 6.05 -5.17
C THR A 142 -24.65 6.73 -6.54
N LYS A 143 -23.58 7.50 -6.81
CA LYS A 143 -23.30 8.22 -8.07
C LYS A 143 -24.36 9.27 -8.45
N LYS A 144 -25.12 9.78 -7.49
CA LYS A 144 -25.99 10.95 -7.66
C LYS A 144 -25.18 12.22 -7.87
N ILE A 145 -24.08 12.38 -7.11
CA ILE A 145 -23.03 13.37 -7.38
C ILE A 145 -21.97 12.69 -8.26
N LYS A 146 -21.74 13.20 -9.48
CA LYS A 146 -20.78 12.63 -10.42
C LYS A 146 -19.40 13.27 -10.24
N SER A 147 -18.39 12.69 -10.90
CA SER A 147 -17.03 13.25 -10.85
C SER A 147 -16.96 14.68 -11.40
N ASN A 148 -17.84 15.01 -12.34
CA ASN A 148 -17.96 16.30 -13.03
C ASN A 148 -18.46 17.41 -12.09
N ASP A 149 -19.09 17.02 -10.99
CA ASP A 149 -19.70 17.90 -10.00
C ASP A 149 -18.72 18.25 -8.88
N ILE A 150 -17.55 17.59 -8.85
CA ILE A 150 -16.54 17.74 -7.82
C ILE A 150 -15.30 18.37 -8.43
N ASN A 151 -15.05 19.63 -8.07
CA ASN A 151 -13.82 20.33 -8.42
C ASN A 151 -12.73 19.89 -7.44
N TYR A 152 -11.87 18.98 -7.91
CA TYR A 152 -10.79 18.38 -7.13
C TYR A 152 -9.44 18.80 -7.69
N ASP A 153 -8.61 19.40 -6.87
CA ASP A 153 -7.23 19.73 -7.20
C ASP A 153 -6.34 18.50 -6.95
N ILE A 154 -5.81 17.97 -8.04
CA ILE A 154 -4.95 16.78 -8.02
C ILE A 154 -3.62 17.06 -7.29
N LYS A 155 -3.09 18.30 -7.39
CA LYS A 155 -1.80 18.65 -6.80
C LYS A 155 -1.88 18.78 -5.29
N THR A 156 -2.92 19.46 -4.80
CA THR A 156 -3.14 19.69 -3.36
C THR A 156 -3.95 18.56 -2.70
N GLN A 157 -4.56 17.70 -3.52
CA GLN A 157 -5.46 16.62 -3.12
C GLN A 157 -6.68 17.11 -2.33
N ASP A 158 -7.16 18.29 -2.68
CA ASP A 158 -8.25 18.95 -2.00
C ASP A 158 -9.47 19.15 -2.91
N ILE A 159 -10.65 19.05 -2.30
CA ILE A 159 -11.87 19.50 -2.95
C ILE A 159 -11.91 21.02 -2.81
N ILE A 160 -11.97 21.72 -3.94
CA ILE A 160 -12.16 23.15 -3.99
C ILE A 160 -13.65 23.46 -3.81
N THR A 161 -14.50 22.80 -4.60
CA THR A 161 -15.97 22.99 -4.58
C THR A 161 -16.71 21.73 -5.00
N ILE A 162 -17.93 21.55 -4.48
CA ILE A 162 -18.92 20.59 -4.99
C ILE A 162 -20.07 21.41 -5.58
N LYS A 163 -20.34 21.28 -6.89
CA LYS A 163 -21.28 22.15 -7.62
C LYS A 163 -22.70 22.13 -7.07
N GLN A 164 -23.15 20.95 -6.66
CA GLN A 164 -24.50 20.73 -6.14
C GLN A 164 -24.64 21.16 -4.68
N LEU A 165 -23.59 21.67 -4.03
CA LEU A 165 -23.59 22.03 -2.62
C LEU A 165 -23.53 23.55 -2.45
N SER A 166 -24.48 24.11 -1.72
CA SER A 166 -24.52 25.53 -1.38
C SER A 166 -24.60 25.73 0.13
N PHE A 167 -24.06 26.85 0.62
CA PHE A 167 -24.03 27.20 2.04
C PHE A 167 -24.72 28.54 2.28
N LYS A 168 -25.54 28.62 3.32
CA LYS A 168 -26.22 29.84 3.74
C LYS A 168 -26.44 29.82 5.26
N ASP A 169 -25.95 30.86 5.94
CA ASP A 169 -26.16 31.08 7.38
C ASP A 169 -25.85 29.84 8.26
N GLY A 170 -24.72 29.17 7.99
CA GLY A 170 -24.29 27.96 8.73
C GLY A 170 -25.09 26.69 8.43
N SER A 171 -25.99 26.75 7.43
CA SER A 171 -26.76 25.64 6.86
C SER A 171 -26.28 25.33 5.44
N TYR A 172 -26.64 24.14 4.95
CA TYR A 172 -26.29 23.70 3.60
C TYR A 172 -27.53 23.24 2.82
N THR A 173 -27.48 23.34 1.49
CA THR A 173 -28.45 22.71 0.58
C THR A 173 -27.71 21.88 -0.47
N ILE A 174 -28.35 20.79 -0.91
CA ILE A 174 -27.85 19.94 -1.99
C ILE A 174 -28.86 19.92 -3.13
N ASP A 175 -28.50 20.51 -4.27
CA ASP A 175 -29.34 20.60 -5.47
C ASP A 175 -28.97 19.46 -6.44
N LEU A 176 -29.72 18.35 -6.39
CA LEU A 176 -29.44 17.11 -7.13
C LEU A 176 -29.89 17.12 -8.59
#